data_AF-A0A0F9F550-F1
#
_entry.id   AF-A0A0F9F550-F1
#
_cell.length_a   1.000
_cell.length_b   1.000
_cell.length_c   1.000
_cell.angle_alpha   90.00
_cell.angle_beta   90.00
_cell.angle_gamma   90.00
#
_symmetry.space_group_name_H-M   'P 1'
#
loop_
_entity.id
_entity.type
_entity.pdbx_description
1 polymer ?
#
loop_
_entity_poly.entity_id
_entity_poly.type
_entity_poly.pdbx_seq_one_letter_code
_entity_poly.pdbx_strand_id
1 'polypeptide(L)'
;ESPFLIGQQIDAIKQKIGGGVAFIAIQKKLTTLRLKDGRTREIVSDYGTGGQYSEHRARIVLHIEKDYLYVKKAKKCRIENVNGKKFAYSIKNNGSQFYGIRPYVEEER
;
A
#
# COMPACT_ATOMS: atom_id res chain seq x y z
N GLU A 1 -13.15 -13.02 0.70
CA GLU A 1 -12.99 -12.83 2.15
C GLU A 1 -13.71 -11.57 2.60
N SER A 2 -14.29 -11.59 3.81
CA SER A 2 -14.98 -10.41 4.36
C SER A 2 -13.96 -9.36 4.82
N PRO A 3 -14.08 -8.07 4.43
CA PRO A 3 -13.19 -7.01 4.88
C PRO A 3 -13.07 -6.88 6.40
N PHE A 4 -14.14 -7.22 7.11
CA PHE A 4 -14.18 -7.25 8.57
C PHE A 4 -13.19 -8.27 9.16
N LEU A 5 -13.09 -9.47 8.58
CA LEU A 5 -12.19 -10.52 9.06
C LEU A 5 -10.73 -10.12 8.92
N ILE A 6 -10.36 -9.44 7.84
CA ILE A 6 -9.01 -8.89 7.65
C ILE A 6 -8.68 -7.87 8.75
N GLY A 7 -9.65 -7.02 9.11
CA GLY A 7 -9.50 -6.09 10.24
C GLY A 7 -9.20 -6.82 11.55
N GLN A 8 -9.94 -7.89 11.85
CA GLN A 8 -9.72 -8.70 13.05
C GLN A 8 -8.34 -9.39 13.06
N GLN A 9 -7.89 -9.90 11.91
CA GLN A 9 -6.57 -10.52 11.78
C GLN A 9 -5.45 -9.51 12.08
N ILE A 10 -5.56 -8.27 11.57
CA ILE A 10 -4.59 -7.21 11.85
C ILE A 10 -4.58 -6.86 13.35
N ASP A 11 -5.75 -6.80 13.99
CA ASP A 11 -5.83 -6.54 15.43
C ASP A 11 -5.18 -7.67 16.24
N ALA A 12 -5.40 -8.93 15.86
CA ALA A 12 -4.78 -10.09 16.50
C ALA A 12 -3.24 -10.08 16.34
N ILE A 13 -2.73 -9.75 15.14
CA ILE A 13 -1.30 -9.57 14.90
C ILE A 13 -0.74 -8.48 15.81
N LYS A 14 -1.40 -7.32 15.87
CA LYS A 14 -0.99 -6.19 16.71
C LYS A 14 -0.92 -6.56 18.19
N GLN A 15 -1.88 -7.34 18.70
CA GLN A 15 -1.89 -7.81 20.08
C GLN A 15 -0.73 -8.78 20.37
N LYS A 16 -0.43 -9.69 19.42
CA LYS A 16 0.62 -10.70 19.58
C LYS A 16 2.04 -10.15 19.49
N ILE A 17 2.26 -9.08 18.73
CA ILE A 17 3.61 -8.51 18.52
C ILE A 17 4.24 -8.06 19.84
N GLY A 18 3.46 -7.60 20.83
CA GLY A 18 3.95 -7.21 22.17
C GLY A 18 4.87 -5.98 22.20
N GLY A 19 5.58 -5.69 21.11
CA GLY A 19 6.49 -4.58 20.85
C GLY A 19 7.18 -4.77 19.49
N GLY A 20 7.54 -3.68 18.80
CA GLY A 20 8.20 -3.73 17.48
C GLY A 20 7.31 -3.29 16.32
N VAL A 21 7.70 -3.69 15.10
CA VAL A 21 7.04 -3.30 13.84
C VAL A 21 6.70 -4.55 13.04
N ALA A 22 5.48 -4.62 12.53
CA ALA A 22 5.09 -5.60 11.51
C ALA A 22 4.75 -4.92 10.19
N PHE A 23 5.17 -5.57 9.12
CA PHE A 23 4.85 -5.20 7.75
C PHE A 23 3.80 -6.20 7.24
N ILE A 24 2.67 -5.67 6.77
CA ILE A 24 1.59 -6.48 6.21
C ILE A 24 1.42 -6.03 4.76
N ALA A 25 1.79 -6.89 3.83
CA ALA A 25 1.59 -6.66 2.40
C ALA A 25 0.21 -7.16 2.00
N ILE A 26 -0.58 -6.30 1.35
CA ILE A 26 -1.93 -6.63 0.88
C ILE A 26 -2.02 -6.32 -0.60
N GLN A 27 -2.34 -7.33 -1.41
CA GLN A 27 -2.52 -7.17 -2.84
C GLN A 27 -3.79 -6.36 -3.13
N LYS A 28 -3.68 -5.37 -4.03
CA LYS A 28 -4.84 -4.65 -4.58
C LYS A 28 -5.63 -5.58 -5.50
N LYS A 29 -6.96 -5.53 -5.42
CA LYS A 29 -7.82 -6.31 -6.31
C LYS A 29 -7.71 -5.76 -7.74
N LEU A 30 -7.32 -6.61 -8.67
CA LEU A 30 -7.38 -6.35 -10.10
C LEU A 30 -8.71 -6.88 -10.64
N THR A 31 -9.53 -6.01 -11.23
CA THR A 31 -10.79 -6.40 -11.87
C THR A 31 -10.67 -6.20 -13.37
N THR A 32 -10.87 -7.28 -14.13
CA THR A 32 -10.89 -7.21 -15.59
C THR A 32 -12.34 -7.12 -16.07
N LEU A 33 -12.68 -6.04 -16.75
CA LEU A 33 -13.98 -5.86 -17.39
C LEU A 33 -13.85 -6.11 -18.88
N ARG A 34 -14.76 -6.91 -19.44
CA ARG A 34 -14.90 -7.05 -20.88
C ARG A 34 -15.90 -6.01 -21.38
N LEU A 35 -15.42 -5.10 -22.22
CA LEU A 35 -16.23 -4.06 -22.83
C LEU A 35 -17.06 -4.65 -23.98
N LYS A 36 -18.12 -3.93 -24.38
CA LYS A 36 -19.02 -4.36 -25.47
C LYS A 36 -18.33 -4.49 -26.82
N ASP A 37 -17.22 -3.78 -27.03
CA ASP A 37 -16.37 -3.80 -28.23
C ASP A 37 -15.36 -4.96 -28.23
N GLY A 38 -15.43 -5.87 -27.24
CA GLY A 38 -14.53 -7.00 -27.11
C GLY A 38 -13.19 -6.70 -26.44
N ARG A 39 -12.88 -5.43 -26.13
CA ARG A 39 -11.66 -5.04 -25.43
C ARG A 39 -11.75 -5.36 -23.93
N THR A 40 -10.61 -5.62 -23.31
CA THR A 40 -10.48 -5.78 -21.86
C THR A 40 -9.97 -4.50 -21.22
N ARG A 41 -10.64 -4.04 -20.17
CA ARG A 41 -10.20 -2.94 -19.32
C ARG A 41 -9.89 -3.47 -17.93
N GLU A 42 -8.67 -3.23 -17.48
CA GLU A 42 -8.27 -3.53 -16.11
C GLU A 42 -8.56 -2.32 -15.20
N ILE A 43 -9.17 -2.59 -14.06
CA ILE A 43 -9.40 -1.61 -12.99
C ILE A 43 -8.68 -2.15 -11.75
N VAL A 44 -7.65 -1.41 -11.34
CA VAL A 44 -6.97 -1.64 -10.07
C VAL A 44 -7.77 -0.96 -8.98
N SER A 45 -8.14 -1.69 -7.93
CA SER A 45 -8.80 -1.08 -6.78
C SER A 45 -7.85 -0.10 -6.07
N ASP A 46 -8.39 1.03 -5.62
CA ASP A 46 -7.63 2.00 -4.83
C ASP A 46 -7.12 1.41 -3.50
N TYR A 47 -7.73 0.32 -3.04
CA TYR A 47 -7.50 -0.30 -1.75
C TYR A 47 -7.08 -1.77 -1.88
N GLY A 48 -6.26 -2.24 -0.94
CA GLY A 48 -6.02 -3.66 -0.74
C GLY A 48 -7.25 -4.41 -0.20
N THR A 49 -7.24 -5.73 -0.25
CA THR A 49 -8.23 -6.57 0.45
C THR A 49 -8.37 -6.15 1.92
N GLY A 50 -9.61 -5.91 2.39
CA GLY A 50 -9.87 -5.32 3.71
C GLY A 50 -10.26 -3.84 3.67
N GLY A 51 -9.94 -3.12 2.60
CA GLY A 51 -10.38 -1.74 2.38
C GLY A 51 -10.06 -0.81 3.56
N GLN A 52 -11.03 0.01 3.96
CA GLN A 52 -10.87 0.91 5.09
C GLN A 52 -10.58 0.18 6.41
N TYR A 53 -11.03 -1.06 6.60
CA TYR A 53 -10.83 -1.80 7.86
C TYR A 53 -9.35 -2.08 8.13
N SER A 54 -8.56 -2.38 7.10
CA SER A 54 -7.12 -2.61 7.23
C SER A 54 -6.36 -1.29 7.34
N GLU A 55 -6.66 -0.31 6.48
CA GLU A 55 -5.97 0.99 6.46
C GLU A 55 -6.18 1.83 7.73
N HIS A 56 -7.36 1.76 8.34
CA HIS A 56 -7.63 2.49 9.58
C HIS A 56 -6.83 1.97 10.77
N ARG A 57 -6.42 0.70 10.76
CA ARG A 57 -5.65 0.07 11.84
C ARG A 57 -4.15 0.32 11.72
N ALA A 58 -3.66 0.45 10.49
CA ALA A 58 -2.26 0.72 10.22
C ALA A 58 -1.80 2.08 10.80
N ARG A 59 -0.52 2.14 11.21
CA ARG A 59 0.16 3.42 11.52
C ARG A 59 0.62 4.12 10.26
N ILE A 60 1.14 3.35 9.31
CA ILE A 60 1.60 3.82 8.01
C ILE A 60 0.94 2.95 6.93
N VAL A 61 0.38 3.57 5.89
CA VAL A 61 -0.17 2.94 4.70
C VAL A 61 0.63 3.44 3.52
N LEU A 62 1.31 2.52 2.84
CA LEU A 62 2.12 2.77 1.66
C LEU A 62 1.48 2.06 0.48
N HIS A 63 1.31 2.77 -0.63
CA HIS A 63 0.96 2.18 -1.90
C HIS A 63 2.25 1.99 -2.70
N ILE A 64 2.52 0.75 -3.06
CA ILE A 64 3.65 0.40 -3.92
C ILE A 64 3.11 0.40 -5.34
N GLU A 65 3.36 1.49 -6.06
CA GLU A 65 3.04 1.60 -7.48
C GLU A 65 4.26 1.22 -8.32
N LYS A 66 4.05 1.10 -9.63
CA LYS A 66 5.09 0.69 -10.59
C LYS A 66 6.35 1.57 -10.51
N ASP A 67 6.16 2.89 -10.43
CA ASP A 67 7.24 3.86 -10.58
C ASP A 67 7.58 4.58 -9.25
N TYR A 68 6.68 4.53 -8.27
CA TYR A 68 6.85 5.24 -7.00
C TYR A 68 6.15 4.53 -5.84
N LEU A 69 6.64 4.83 -4.64
CA LEU A 69 5.99 4.51 -3.39
C LEU A 69 5.23 5.75 -2.91
N TYR A 70 3.93 5.61 -2.72
CA TYR A 70 3.05 6.70 -2.28
C TYR A 70 2.62 6.51 -0.83
N VAL A 71 2.83 7.55 -0.03
CA VAL A 71 2.44 7.53 1.38
C VAL A 71 0.99 7.97 1.49
N LYS A 72 0.06 7.02 1.45
CA LYS A 72 -1.38 7.28 1.61
C LYS A 72 -1.69 7.82 3.00
N LYS A 73 -1.07 7.24 4.03
CA LYS A 73 -1.32 7.60 5.43
C LYS A 73 -0.09 7.37 6.29
N ALA A 74 0.22 8.29 7.17
CA ALA A 74 1.25 8.18 8.21
C ALA A 74 0.74 8.90 9.46
N LYS A 75 0.45 8.13 10.51
CA LYS A 75 -0.01 8.63 11.80
C LYS A 75 1.19 8.95 12.67
N LYS A 76 1.15 10.10 13.37
CA LYS A 76 2.13 10.49 14.39
C LYS A 76 3.58 10.58 13.86
N CYS A 77 3.78 11.00 12.60
CA CYS A 77 5.11 11.40 12.13
C CYS A 77 5.54 12.66 12.88
N ARG A 78 6.66 12.58 13.62
CA ARG A 78 7.15 13.65 14.50
C ARG A 78 8.06 14.67 13.81
N ILE A 79 8.68 14.28 12.69
CA ILE A 79 9.70 15.08 12.00
C ILE A 79 9.05 15.89 10.88
N GLU A 80 8.35 15.21 9.97
CA GLU A 80 7.68 15.86 8.84
C GLU A 80 6.39 15.11 8.46
N ASN A 81 5.42 15.86 7.94
CA ASN A 81 4.21 15.28 7.38
C ASN A 81 4.53 14.68 5.99
N VAL A 82 4.56 13.35 5.91
CA VAL A 82 4.82 12.61 4.67
C VAL A 82 3.55 12.18 3.94
N ASN A 83 2.37 12.48 4.48
CA ASN A 83 1.11 12.13 3.82
C ASN A 83 1.01 12.77 2.43
N GLY A 84 0.66 11.99 1.41
CA GLY A 84 0.55 12.45 0.03
C GLY A 84 1.87 12.51 -0.73
N LYS A 85 3.03 12.35 -0.07
CA LYS A 85 4.33 12.37 -0.74
C LYS A 85 4.54 11.09 -1.54
N LYS A 86 5.22 11.23 -2.68
CA LYS A 86 5.67 10.14 -3.55
C LYS A 86 7.19 10.01 -3.44
N PHE A 87 7.68 8.79 -3.43
CA PHE A 87 9.11 8.48 -3.36
C PHE A 87 9.50 7.52 -4.48
N ALA A 88 10.55 7.86 -5.22
CA ALA A 88 11.20 6.91 -6.11
C ALA A 88 11.98 5.90 -5.26
N TYR A 89 12.01 4.65 -5.71
CA TYR A 89 12.79 3.59 -5.05
C TYR A 89 13.28 2.59 -6.10
N SER A 90 14.30 1.81 -5.73
CA SER A 90 14.71 0.64 -6.48
C SER A 90 14.58 -0.60 -5.60
N ILE A 91 14.25 -1.72 -6.21
CA ILE A 91 14.20 -3.02 -5.53
C ILE A 91 15.55 -3.71 -5.75
N LYS A 92 16.18 -4.16 -4.67
CA LYS A 92 17.40 -4.97 -4.69
C LYS A 92 17.14 -6.35 -4.10
N ASN A 93 18.09 -7.26 -4.28
CA ASN A 93 18.10 -8.58 -3.65
C ASN A 93 16.78 -9.35 -3.86
N ASN A 94 16.35 -9.49 -5.11
CA ASN A 94 15.16 -10.25 -5.51
C ASN A 94 13.87 -9.85 -4.78
N GLY A 95 13.65 -8.56 -4.51
CA GLY A 95 12.40 -8.11 -3.87
C GLY A 95 12.49 -7.89 -2.36
N SER A 96 13.59 -8.29 -1.73
CA SER A 96 13.70 -8.24 -0.26
C SER A 96 14.07 -6.87 0.30
N GLN A 97 14.57 -5.94 -0.53
CA GLN A 97 15.06 -4.64 -0.07
C GLN A 97 14.63 -3.48 -0.97
N PHE A 98 14.14 -2.42 -0.31
CA PHE A 98 13.98 -1.09 -0.91
C PHE A 98 15.29 -0.31 -0.77
N TYR A 99 15.76 0.30 -1.85
CA TYR A 99 17.00 1.07 -1.90
C TYR A 99 16.80 2.42 -2.61
N GLY A 100 17.63 3.41 -2.25
CA GLY A 100 17.67 4.70 -2.95
C GLY A 100 16.38 5.52 -2.84
N ILE A 101 15.69 5.43 -1.69
CA ILE A 101 14.43 6.13 -1.47
C ILE A 101 14.69 7.65 -1.50
N ARG A 102 14.08 8.33 -2.47
CA ARG A 102 14.21 9.78 -2.69
C ARG A 102 12.87 10.39 -3.11
N PRO A 103 12.63 11.69 -2.90
CA PRO A 103 11.43 12.34 -3.42
C PRO A 103 11.24 12.03 -4.91
N TYR A 104 10.02 11.64 -5.30
CA TYR A 104 9.70 11.37 -6.69
C TYR A 104 9.52 12.70 -7.43
N VAL A 105 10.17 12.82 -8.59
CA VAL A 105 9.99 13.93 -9.52
C VAL A 105 9.27 13.36 -10.73
N GLU A 106 8.12 13.94 -11.06
CA GLU A 106 7.35 13.54 -12.24
C GLU A 106 8.08 14.10 -13.47
N GLU A 107 8.73 13.24 -14.24
CA GLU A 107 9.30 13.66 -15.53
C GLU A 107 8.14 13.96 -16.48
N GLU A 108 7.99 15.22 -16.89
CA GLU A 108 7.06 15.61 -17.95
C GLU A 108 7.44 14.83 -19.23
N ARG A 109 6.53 13.95 -19.67
CA ARG A 109 6.64 13.23 -20.95
C ARG A 109 5.78 13.89 -22.00
#